data_AF-A0A1T5DFP9-F1
#
_entry.id   AF-A0A1T5DFP9-F1
#
_cell.length_a   1.000
_cell.length_b   1.000
_cell.length_c   1.000
_cell.angle_alpha   90.00
_cell.angle_beta   90.00
_cell.angle_gamma   90.00
#
_symmetry.space_group_name_H-M   'P 1'
#
loop_
_entity.id
_entity.type
_entity.pdbx_description
1 polymer ?
#
loop_
_entity_poly.entity_id
_entity_poly.type
_entity_poly.pdbx_seq_one_letter_code
_entity_poly.pdbx_strand_id
1 'polypeptide(L)'
;MKNKSVWILVLGIIFITAGVGGYVFAQDDTNSTVNNRINGYNENTDFINNGYFEMGSMMSGYYRNTGTSTNEDVYPVDELTDAVEQYISGYDTELVVSDIFVFADSEYYYSIIEKDTGKGAMELLVNPYTKAIFPEYGPNMMWNLKYGMHQSGYMGRGMMGYYYDEDDEYYSNDFSDQNDLTYEEAYNNAVEYLADNGSELSVGDEYHDFYGYYTFHVNKSGETVGMLSVNGFTGTVWYHDWHGELVDIIEGHE
;
A
#
# COMPACT_ATOMS: atom_id res chain seq x y z
N MET A 1 -37.30 -14.09 35.51
CA MET A 1 -35.91 -14.50 35.83
C MET A 1 -35.74 -15.99 35.60
N LYS A 2 -34.95 -16.39 34.60
CA LYS A 2 -34.14 -17.64 34.50
C LYS A 2 -33.71 -17.78 33.04
N ASN A 3 -32.58 -17.18 32.70
CA ASN A 3 -32.00 -17.24 31.36
C ASN A 3 -31.48 -18.66 31.14
N LYS A 4 -31.63 -19.20 29.92
CA LYS A 4 -31.04 -20.47 29.52
C LYS A 4 -29.78 -20.19 28.71
N SER A 5 -28.61 -20.38 29.30
CA SER A 5 -27.35 -20.31 28.57
C SER A 5 -27.29 -21.45 27.55
N VAL A 6 -27.07 -21.12 26.28
CA VAL A 6 -26.75 -22.10 25.23
C VAL A 6 -25.23 -22.19 25.14
N TRP A 7 -24.69 -23.38 25.31
CA TRP A 7 -23.27 -23.66 25.06
C TRP A 7 -23.14 -24.26 23.66
N ILE A 8 -22.35 -23.62 22.80
CA ILE A 8 -21.96 -24.17 21.49
C ILE A 8 -20.62 -24.89 21.68
N LEU A 9 -20.57 -26.17 21.28
CA LEU A 9 -19.35 -26.98 21.28
C LEU A 9 -18.71 -26.90 19.89
N VAL A 10 -17.54 -26.28 19.81
CA VAL A 10 -16.70 -26.33 18.60
C VAL A 10 -15.93 -27.66 18.62
N LEU A 11 -16.13 -28.49 17.61
CA LEU A 11 -15.35 -29.71 17.38
C LEU A 11 -14.29 -29.43 16.32
N GLY A 12 -13.04 -29.26 16.76
CA GLY A 12 -11.90 -29.11 15.85
C GLY A 12 -11.66 -30.37 15.02
N ILE A 13 -11.43 -30.20 13.72
CA ILE A 13 -11.10 -31.28 12.79
C ILE A 13 -9.58 -31.45 12.75
N ILE A 14 -9.09 -32.67 12.99
CA ILE A 14 -7.67 -33.00 13.02
C ILE A 14 -7.19 -33.38 11.62
N PHE A 15 -6.17 -32.68 11.11
CA PHE A 15 -5.43 -33.11 9.93
C PHE A 15 -4.66 -34.41 10.20
N ILE A 16 -4.76 -35.37 9.28
CA ILE A 16 -3.92 -36.57 9.26
C ILE A 16 -3.08 -36.53 7.98
N THR A 17 -1.76 -36.36 8.14
CA THR A 17 -0.80 -36.44 7.04
C THR A 17 -0.47 -37.90 6.73
N ALA A 18 -0.38 -38.23 5.45
CA ALA A 18 0.01 -39.57 4.97
C ALA A 18 0.91 -39.43 3.74
N GLY A 19 2.21 -39.30 3.96
CA GLY A 19 3.20 -39.24 2.89
C GLY A 19 3.52 -40.63 2.32
N VAL A 20 3.60 -40.73 0.98
CA VAL A 20 4.16 -41.88 0.26
C VAL A 20 5.13 -41.34 -0.78
N GLY A 21 6.42 -41.61 -0.62
CA GLY A 21 7.48 -41.10 -1.50
C GLY A 21 7.80 -42.02 -2.69
N GLY A 22 8.50 -41.46 -3.68
CA GLY A 22 9.03 -42.20 -4.83
C GLY A 22 10.41 -41.69 -5.24
N TYR A 23 11.46 -42.48 -4.96
CA TYR A 23 12.84 -42.21 -5.38
C TYR A 23 13.06 -42.59 -6.85
N VAL A 24 13.82 -41.78 -7.59
CA VAL A 24 14.60 -42.20 -8.77
C VAL A 24 15.97 -41.53 -8.73
N PHE A 25 17.05 -42.29 -8.98
CA PHE A 25 18.43 -41.79 -9.11
C PHE A 25 18.85 -41.71 -10.59
N ALA A 26 19.70 -40.74 -10.92
CA ALA A 26 20.54 -40.74 -12.13
C ALA A 26 21.85 -39.95 -11.87
N GLN A 27 22.99 -40.45 -12.36
CA GLN A 27 24.36 -40.09 -11.91
C GLN A 27 25.41 -40.75 -12.84
N ASP A 28 26.64 -40.27 -13.12
CA ASP A 28 27.32 -38.95 -13.02
C ASP A 28 27.43 -38.36 -14.48
N ASP A 29 28.37 -37.55 -15.00
CA ASP A 29 29.63 -36.90 -14.57
C ASP A 29 29.91 -35.67 -15.46
N THR A 30 30.55 -34.61 -14.93
CA THR A 30 31.83 -34.07 -15.48
C THR A 30 32.34 -32.85 -14.69
N ASN A 31 33.65 -32.80 -14.48
CA ASN A 31 34.33 -31.75 -13.71
C ASN A 31 34.53 -30.44 -14.50
N SER A 32 34.32 -29.29 -13.86
CA SER A 32 35.19 -28.12 -14.08
C SER A 32 35.27 -27.23 -12.83
N THR A 33 36.45 -26.65 -12.57
CA THR A 33 36.74 -25.94 -11.32
C THR A 33 36.51 -24.44 -11.45
N VAL A 34 35.61 -23.92 -10.60
CA VAL A 34 35.50 -22.56 -10.04
C VAL A 34 36.35 -21.45 -10.69
N ASN A 35 35.70 -20.41 -11.20
CA ASN A 35 36.12 -19.03 -10.92
C ASN A 35 34.94 -18.05 -10.96
N ASN A 36 34.92 -17.10 -10.02
CA ASN A 36 33.74 -16.32 -9.68
C ASN A 36 33.35 -15.26 -10.72
N ARG A 37 32.08 -15.29 -11.15
CA ARG A 37 31.27 -14.08 -11.49
C ARG A 37 29.83 -14.32 -11.07
N ILE A 38 29.38 -13.65 -10.01
CA ILE A 38 27.96 -13.62 -9.63
C ILE A 38 27.27 -12.60 -10.53
N ASN A 39 26.79 -13.05 -11.68
CA ASN A 39 25.76 -12.37 -12.44
C ASN A 39 24.43 -13.07 -12.13
N GLY A 40 23.63 -12.49 -11.24
CA GLY A 40 22.24 -12.87 -11.09
C GLY A 40 21.44 -12.37 -12.29
N TYR A 41 21.35 -13.20 -13.34
CA TYR A 41 20.33 -13.03 -14.36
C TYR A 41 18.97 -13.34 -13.71
N ASN A 42 18.08 -12.35 -13.66
CA ASN A 42 16.66 -12.58 -13.41
C ASN A 42 15.99 -12.54 -14.78
N GLU A 43 15.42 -13.65 -15.23
CA GLU A 43 14.92 -13.82 -16.61
C GLU A 43 13.37 -13.73 -16.67
N ASN A 44 12.87 -13.07 -17.71
CA ASN A 44 11.46 -12.96 -18.13
C ASN A 44 10.56 -11.99 -17.33
N THR A 45 10.62 -10.71 -17.69
CA THR A 45 9.50 -9.76 -17.55
C THR A 45 9.35 -8.89 -18.82
N ASP A 46 9.30 -9.53 -20.00
CA ASP A 46 9.07 -8.88 -21.30
C ASP A 46 7.59 -8.42 -21.46
N PHE A 47 7.14 -7.50 -20.60
CA PHE A 47 5.80 -6.91 -20.66
C PHE A 47 5.79 -5.64 -21.53
N ILE A 48 5.14 -5.71 -22.69
CA ILE A 48 5.13 -4.60 -23.66
C ILE A 48 3.99 -3.61 -23.34
N ASN A 49 4.34 -2.65 -22.49
CA ASN A 49 4.07 -1.21 -22.62
C ASN A 49 2.62 -0.75 -22.90
N ASN A 50 2.05 -0.02 -21.93
CA ASN A 50 1.22 1.15 -22.26
C ASN A 50 1.32 2.30 -21.23
N GLY A 51 2.25 3.23 -21.45
CA GLY A 51 2.15 4.64 -21.01
C GLY A 51 2.42 5.00 -19.55
N TYR A 52 1.82 4.32 -18.56
CA TYR A 52 1.84 4.79 -17.16
C TYR A 52 2.87 4.14 -16.25
N PHE A 53 3.35 2.93 -16.60
CA PHE A 53 4.41 2.24 -15.87
C PHE A 53 5.74 3.01 -15.80
N GLU A 54 6.00 4.00 -16.67
CA GLU A 54 7.23 4.81 -16.56
C GLU A 54 7.35 5.53 -15.21
N MET A 55 6.25 5.88 -14.52
CA MET A 55 6.36 6.53 -13.21
C MET A 55 6.71 5.54 -12.08
N GLY A 56 6.01 4.38 -12.02
CA GLY A 56 6.27 3.33 -11.03
C GLY A 56 7.64 2.67 -11.22
N SER A 57 7.99 2.32 -12.46
CA SER A 57 9.31 1.79 -12.80
C SER A 57 10.45 2.80 -12.58
N MET A 58 10.20 4.12 -12.64
CA MET A 58 11.17 5.12 -12.18
C MET A 58 11.31 5.17 -10.65
N MET A 59 10.26 4.91 -9.88
CA MET A 59 10.33 4.77 -8.42
C MET A 59 11.06 3.48 -8.00
N SER A 60 10.82 2.35 -8.68
CA SER A 60 11.64 1.14 -8.53
C SER A 60 13.14 1.42 -8.82
N GLY A 61 13.43 2.37 -9.71
CA GLY A 61 14.77 2.90 -9.95
C GLY A 61 15.39 3.68 -8.78
N TYR A 62 14.58 4.34 -7.93
CA TYR A 62 15.04 5.08 -6.75
C TYR A 62 15.35 4.16 -5.55
N TYR A 63 14.67 3.01 -5.42
CA TYR A 63 14.95 2.02 -4.37
C TYR A 63 16.38 1.43 -4.43
N ARG A 64 17.09 1.59 -5.56
CA ARG A 64 18.54 1.33 -5.61
C ARG A 64 19.35 2.51 -5.06
N ASN A 65 19.59 2.44 -3.74
CA ASN A 65 20.59 3.17 -2.94
C ASN A 65 20.10 4.42 -2.15
N THR A 66 19.45 4.17 -1.02
CA THR A 66 19.27 5.11 0.10
C THR A 66 19.99 4.66 1.38
N GLY A 67 21.29 4.38 1.25
CA GLY A 67 22.21 4.31 2.40
C GLY A 67 22.47 2.91 2.96
N THR A 68 23.75 2.53 2.97
CA THR A 68 24.24 1.37 3.73
C THR A 68 24.41 1.73 5.20
N SER A 69 23.35 1.62 6.01
CA SER A 69 23.49 1.50 7.46
C SER A 69 24.07 0.12 7.81
N THR A 70 24.70 0.00 8.97
CA THR A 70 25.41 -1.22 9.38
C THR A 70 24.90 -1.71 10.73
N ASN A 71 24.05 -2.74 10.72
CA ASN A 71 23.41 -3.31 11.91
C ASN A 71 22.74 -2.27 12.81
N GLU A 72 21.75 -1.56 12.27
CA GLU A 72 20.71 -0.95 13.09
C GLU A 72 19.51 -1.92 13.06
N ASP A 73 19.09 -2.40 14.24
CA ASP A 73 17.92 -3.27 14.36
C ASP A 73 16.66 -2.48 13.97
N VAL A 74 15.70 -3.15 13.32
CA VAL A 74 14.40 -2.56 12.97
C VAL A 74 13.67 -2.10 14.23
N TYR A 75 13.11 -0.88 14.21
CA TYR A 75 12.25 -0.40 15.30
C TYR A 75 10.97 -1.25 15.39
N PRO A 76 10.51 -1.62 16.60
CA PRO A 76 9.24 -2.32 16.78
C PRO A 76 8.06 -1.57 16.17
N VAL A 77 7.06 -2.28 15.64
CA VAL A 77 5.87 -1.66 15.02
C VAL A 77 5.16 -0.71 15.99
N ASP A 78 5.03 -1.07 17.27
CA ASP A 78 4.52 -0.20 18.34
C ASP A 78 5.25 1.16 18.37
N GLU A 79 6.60 1.13 18.29
CA GLU A 79 7.47 2.32 18.38
C GLU A 79 7.56 3.14 17.09
N LEU A 80 7.08 2.57 15.98
CA LEU A 80 6.81 3.25 14.71
C LEU A 80 5.39 3.85 14.71
N THR A 81 4.41 3.13 15.27
CA THR A 81 3.01 3.56 15.41
C THR A 81 2.91 4.78 16.32
N ASP A 82 3.58 4.78 17.48
CA ASP A 82 3.77 5.96 18.35
C ASP A 82 4.23 7.20 17.56
N ALA A 83 5.14 7.02 16.59
CA ALA A 83 5.69 8.10 15.78
C ALA A 83 4.71 8.55 14.68
N VAL A 84 3.92 7.63 14.11
CA VAL A 84 2.86 7.93 13.15
C VAL A 84 1.70 8.66 13.82
N GLU A 85 1.24 8.22 14.99
CA GLU A 85 0.24 8.92 15.80
C GLU A 85 0.70 10.36 16.14
N GLN A 86 1.96 10.51 16.55
CA GLN A 86 2.54 11.83 16.79
C GLN A 86 2.55 12.69 15.51
N TYR A 87 2.85 12.11 14.35
CA TYR A 87 2.87 12.81 13.07
C TYR A 87 1.48 13.27 12.63
N ILE A 88 0.48 12.37 12.61
CA ILE A 88 -0.89 12.69 12.16
C ILE A 88 -1.60 13.66 13.11
N SER A 89 -1.26 13.67 14.40
CA SER A 89 -1.77 14.66 15.37
C SER A 89 -1.40 16.12 15.04
N GLY A 90 -0.44 16.33 14.14
CA GLY A 90 -0.10 17.64 13.59
C GLY A 90 -1.03 18.13 12.48
N TYR A 91 -1.92 17.28 11.97
CA TYR A 91 -2.91 17.58 10.93
C TYR A 91 -4.30 17.79 11.55
N ASP A 92 -4.83 16.77 12.24
CA ASP A 92 -6.13 16.80 12.92
C ASP A 92 -6.09 15.81 14.11
N THR A 93 -6.87 16.06 15.16
CA THR A 93 -6.96 15.15 16.32
C THR A 93 -7.84 13.94 16.05
N GLU A 94 -8.69 13.98 15.02
CA GLU A 94 -9.62 12.88 14.68
C GLU A 94 -9.09 11.88 13.64
N LEU A 95 -7.79 11.90 13.37
CA LEU A 95 -7.11 10.86 12.60
C LEU A 95 -6.67 9.68 13.48
N VAL A 96 -6.64 8.48 12.90
CA VAL A 96 -6.03 7.26 13.46
C VAL A 96 -5.32 6.46 12.35
N VAL A 97 -4.39 5.60 12.74
CA VAL A 97 -3.94 4.48 11.89
C VAL A 97 -5.11 3.49 11.76
N SER A 98 -5.42 3.08 10.53
CA SER A 98 -6.23 1.89 10.29
C SER A 98 -5.31 0.68 10.16
N ASP A 99 -4.56 0.59 9.05
CA ASP A 99 -3.90 -0.67 8.67
C ASP A 99 -2.41 -0.44 8.44
N ILE A 100 -1.59 -1.40 8.87
CA ILE A 100 -0.13 -1.38 8.71
C ILE A 100 0.30 -2.57 7.85
N PHE A 101 0.94 -2.30 6.72
CA PHE A 101 1.54 -3.31 5.85
C PHE A 101 3.05 -3.38 6.11
N VAL A 102 3.49 -4.53 6.61
CA VAL A 102 4.89 -4.78 7.03
C VAL A 102 5.63 -5.51 5.92
N PHE A 103 6.60 -4.84 5.30
CA PHE A 103 7.39 -5.39 4.19
C PHE A 103 8.80 -5.81 4.64
N ALA A 104 9.41 -6.80 3.97
CA ALA A 104 10.70 -7.35 4.34
C ALA A 104 11.89 -6.41 4.01
N ASP A 105 11.79 -5.69 2.90
CA ASP A 105 12.90 -4.96 2.26
C ASP A 105 12.55 -3.54 1.77
N SER A 106 11.40 -3.00 2.17
CA SER A 106 10.98 -1.61 1.92
C SER A 106 10.48 -0.89 3.19
N GLU A 107 10.17 0.39 3.06
CA GLU A 107 9.27 1.12 3.97
C GLU A 107 7.99 0.33 4.27
N TYR A 108 7.47 0.51 5.50
CA TYR A 108 6.16 0.02 5.90
C TYR A 108 5.09 1.03 5.47
N TYR A 109 3.96 0.54 4.96
CA TYR A 109 2.81 1.39 4.61
C TYR A 109 1.84 1.48 5.80
N TYR A 110 1.30 2.67 6.03
CA TYR A 110 0.29 2.97 7.05
C TYR A 110 -0.90 3.68 6.37
N SER A 111 -2.08 3.06 6.39
CA SER A 111 -3.35 3.73 6.04
C SER A 111 -3.83 4.56 7.23
N ILE A 112 -4.15 5.83 6.99
CA ILE A 112 -4.69 6.76 8.00
C ILE A 112 -6.14 7.10 7.66
N ILE A 113 -7.04 6.96 8.62
CA ILE A 113 -8.48 7.25 8.46
C ILE A 113 -8.99 8.30 9.46
N GLU A 114 -10.13 8.88 9.15
CA GLU A 114 -10.93 9.72 10.05
C GLU A 114 -11.84 8.87 10.95
N LYS A 115 -11.81 9.10 12.27
CA LYS A 115 -12.57 8.32 13.26
C LYS A 115 -14.10 8.40 13.13
N ASP A 116 -14.63 9.52 12.64
CA ASP A 116 -16.07 9.81 12.64
C ASP A 116 -16.75 9.48 11.31
N THR A 117 -16.03 9.60 10.19
CA THR A 117 -16.50 9.21 8.86
C THR A 117 -16.08 7.80 8.45
N GLY A 118 -14.97 7.28 9.01
CA GLY A 118 -14.29 6.08 8.52
C GLY A 118 -13.59 6.27 7.18
N LYS A 119 -13.47 7.53 6.70
CA LYS A 119 -12.95 7.85 5.37
C LYS A 119 -11.41 7.87 5.37
N GLY A 120 -10.82 7.43 4.27
CA GLY A 120 -9.37 7.46 4.06
C GLY A 120 -8.86 8.91 4.04
N ALA A 121 -7.99 9.24 4.98
CA ALA A 121 -7.36 10.55 5.09
C ALA A 121 -6.08 10.62 4.25
N MET A 122 -5.09 9.77 4.53
CA MET A 122 -3.81 9.76 3.81
C MET A 122 -3.09 8.40 3.92
N GLU A 123 -2.18 8.14 3.00
CA GLU A 123 -1.31 6.96 2.99
C GLU A 123 0.13 7.40 3.33
N LEU A 124 0.79 6.70 4.24
CA LEU A 124 2.14 7.06 4.72
C LEU A 124 3.11 5.90 4.53
N LEU A 125 4.33 6.23 4.10
CA LEU A 125 5.47 5.33 4.08
C LEU A 125 6.39 5.66 5.28
N VAL A 126 6.78 4.62 6.01
CA VAL A 126 7.56 4.71 7.26
C VAL A 126 8.79 3.84 7.14
N ASN A 127 9.98 4.47 7.18
CA ASN A 127 11.24 3.74 7.07
C ASN A 127 11.58 3.04 8.40
N PRO A 128 11.60 1.68 8.45
CA PRO A 128 11.68 0.92 9.71
C PRO A 128 13.04 1.00 10.41
N TYR A 129 14.07 1.54 9.75
CA TYR A 129 15.42 1.71 10.31
C TYR A 129 15.68 3.13 10.85
N THR A 130 14.93 4.14 10.39
CA THR A 130 15.20 5.56 10.69
C THR A 130 14.02 6.32 11.27
N LYS A 131 12.82 5.74 11.25
CA LYS A 131 11.53 6.41 11.53
C LYS A 131 11.25 7.63 10.65
N ALA A 132 11.84 7.70 9.46
CA ALA A 132 11.45 8.71 8.48
C ALA A 132 10.02 8.41 7.99
N ILE A 133 9.10 9.33 8.23
CA ILE A 133 7.69 9.26 7.79
C ILE A 133 7.50 10.22 6.63
N PHE A 134 6.92 9.76 5.54
CA PHE A 134 6.58 10.59 4.39
C PHE A 134 5.29 10.14 3.70
N PRO A 135 4.57 11.04 3.02
CA PRO A 135 3.39 10.67 2.23
C PRO A 135 3.74 9.62 1.15
N GLU A 136 2.88 8.64 0.95
CA GLU A 136 3.05 7.68 -0.14
C GLU A 136 3.06 8.37 -1.52
N TYR A 137 3.89 7.84 -2.42
CA TYR A 137 4.04 8.35 -3.78
C TYR A 137 2.83 8.04 -4.67
N GLY A 138 2.51 8.96 -5.59
CA GLY A 138 1.46 8.74 -6.58
C GLY A 138 0.07 9.16 -6.06
N PRO A 139 -0.90 8.25 -5.90
CA PRO A 139 -2.30 8.55 -5.55
C PRO A 139 -2.47 9.55 -4.39
N ASN A 140 -1.92 9.23 -3.22
CA ASN A 140 -1.95 10.08 -2.04
C ASN A 140 -1.35 11.49 -2.23
N MET A 141 -0.33 11.64 -3.08
CA MET A 141 0.30 12.93 -3.34
C MET A 141 -0.41 13.73 -4.44
N MET A 142 -1.04 13.07 -5.41
CA MET A 142 -1.56 13.69 -6.63
C MET A 142 -3.09 13.73 -6.76
N TRP A 143 -3.79 12.72 -6.22
CA TRP A 143 -5.25 12.56 -6.31
C TRP A 143 -5.97 12.90 -5.00
N ASN A 144 -5.28 12.84 -3.86
CA ASN A 144 -5.83 13.22 -2.56
C ASN A 144 -6.21 14.71 -2.52
N LEU A 145 -7.51 14.99 -2.55
CA LEU A 145 -8.07 16.34 -2.58
C LEU A 145 -7.99 17.05 -1.22
N LYS A 146 -8.01 16.31 -0.10
CA LYS A 146 -8.08 16.87 1.24
C LYS A 146 -6.71 16.94 1.91
N TYR A 147 -5.94 15.84 1.92
CA TYR A 147 -4.66 15.77 2.65
C TYR A 147 -3.41 15.77 1.74
N GLY A 148 -3.60 15.73 0.42
CA GLY A 148 -2.51 15.72 -0.56
C GLY A 148 -1.76 17.05 -0.74
N MET A 149 -0.82 17.07 -1.69
CA MET A 149 0.06 18.22 -1.95
C MET A 149 -0.68 19.52 -2.32
N HIS A 150 -1.93 19.41 -2.79
CA HIS A 150 -2.74 20.56 -3.23
C HIS A 150 -3.24 21.40 -2.05
N GLN A 151 -3.58 20.77 -0.91
CA GLN A 151 -4.01 21.49 0.29
C GLN A 151 -2.82 21.97 1.13
N SER A 152 -1.77 21.15 1.23
CA SER A 152 -0.57 21.51 2.00
C SER A 152 0.22 22.61 1.29
N GLY A 153 0.00 23.86 1.73
CA GLY A 153 0.45 25.09 1.09
C GLY A 153 1.97 25.30 0.91
N TYR A 154 2.80 24.28 1.11
CA TYR A 154 4.25 24.34 0.89
C TYR A 154 4.66 24.51 -0.58
N MET A 155 3.79 24.17 -1.55
CA MET A 155 3.95 24.58 -2.96
C MET A 155 3.02 25.73 -3.38
N GLY A 156 1.83 25.88 -2.78
CA GLY A 156 0.92 26.98 -3.09
C GLY A 156 1.33 28.36 -2.54
N ARG A 157 2.02 28.40 -1.38
CA ARG A 157 2.36 29.63 -0.64
C ARG A 157 3.85 29.99 -0.75
N GLY A 158 4.54 29.45 -1.76
CA GLY A 158 6.00 29.30 -1.80
C GLY A 158 6.80 30.16 -2.78
N MET A 159 6.18 30.95 -3.68
CA MET A 159 6.95 31.90 -4.52
C MET A 159 6.18 33.11 -5.07
N MET A 160 4.86 33.04 -5.23
CA MET A 160 4.00 34.17 -5.62
C MET A 160 3.43 34.89 -4.38
N GLY A 161 4.32 35.46 -3.57
CA GLY A 161 3.92 36.22 -2.39
C GLY A 161 3.39 37.62 -2.74
N TYR A 162 2.37 38.07 -2.01
CA TYR A 162 1.89 39.46 -1.94
C TYR A 162 1.13 40.02 -3.16
N TYR A 163 -0.09 39.55 -3.35
CA TYR A 163 -1.24 40.47 -3.34
C TYR A 163 -2.47 39.73 -2.79
N TYR A 164 -2.83 40.03 -1.52
CA TYR A 164 -4.15 39.74 -0.98
C TYR A 164 -4.98 41.01 -1.18
N ASP A 165 -5.92 40.99 -2.13
CA ASP A 165 -7.11 41.84 -2.03
C ASP A 165 -8.14 41.11 -1.16
N GLU A 166 -8.95 41.87 -0.41
CA GLU A 166 -9.73 41.36 0.72
C GLU A 166 -11.14 40.84 0.33
N ASP A 167 -11.43 40.80 -0.99
CA ASP A 167 -12.77 40.63 -1.57
C ASP A 167 -12.94 39.36 -2.45
N ASP A 168 -11.97 38.44 -2.50
CA ASP A 168 -12.03 37.26 -3.40
C ASP A 168 -12.88 36.10 -2.83
N GLU A 169 -14.21 36.30 -2.79
CA GLU A 169 -15.26 35.30 -2.50
C GLU A 169 -15.36 34.23 -3.62
N TYR A 170 -14.22 33.69 -4.07
CA TYR A 170 -14.11 32.86 -5.27
C TYR A 170 -13.25 31.60 -5.12
N TYR A 171 -12.48 31.48 -4.03
CA TYR A 171 -11.83 30.22 -3.62
C TYR A 171 -12.60 29.55 -2.48
N SER A 172 -13.84 29.15 -2.78
CA SER A 172 -14.49 28.10 -2.00
C SER A 172 -13.72 26.79 -2.22
N ASN A 173 -13.16 26.21 -1.14
CA ASN A 173 -12.61 24.86 -1.15
C ASN A 173 -13.74 23.81 -1.20
N ASP A 174 -14.68 23.99 -2.12
CA ASP A 174 -15.86 23.15 -2.38
C ASP A 174 -15.42 21.94 -3.23
N PHE A 175 -14.38 21.25 -2.77
CA PHE A 175 -14.02 19.93 -3.26
C PHE A 175 -15.10 18.96 -2.79
N SER A 176 -15.55 18.09 -3.67
CA SER A 176 -16.49 17.03 -3.28
C SER A 176 -15.84 16.15 -2.21
N ASP A 177 -16.48 16.03 -1.05
CA ASP A 177 -16.13 15.03 -0.03
C ASP A 177 -16.36 13.59 -0.51
N GLN A 178 -16.88 13.41 -1.73
CA GLN A 178 -17.29 12.14 -2.33
C GLN A 178 -16.64 11.97 -3.71
N ASN A 179 -16.26 10.75 -4.04
CA ASN A 179 -15.84 10.35 -5.38
C ASN A 179 -17.05 10.35 -6.34
N ASP A 180 -16.84 10.68 -7.62
CA ASP A 180 -17.91 10.62 -8.66
C ASP A 180 -18.25 9.16 -9.00
N LEU A 181 -17.23 8.27 -8.97
CA LEU A 181 -17.39 6.83 -9.11
C LEU A 181 -17.80 6.20 -7.77
N THR A 182 -18.71 5.24 -7.83
CA THR A 182 -19.03 4.37 -6.69
C THR A 182 -17.93 3.34 -6.43
N TYR A 183 -17.93 2.74 -5.24
CA TYR A 183 -17.14 1.55 -4.91
C TYR A 183 -17.24 0.45 -5.98
N GLU A 184 -18.46 0.14 -6.46
CA GLU A 184 -18.66 -0.93 -7.45
C GLU A 184 -18.00 -0.59 -8.79
N GLU A 185 -18.05 0.68 -9.23
CA GLU A 185 -17.37 1.13 -10.45
C GLU A 185 -15.84 1.12 -10.27
N ALA A 186 -15.33 1.62 -9.15
CA ALA A 186 -13.90 1.61 -8.84
C ALA A 186 -13.33 0.17 -8.73
N TYR A 187 -14.03 -0.72 -8.04
CA TYR A 187 -13.68 -2.14 -7.92
C TYR A 187 -13.67 -2.84 -9.28
N ASN A 188 -14.68 -2.60 -10.13
CA ASN A 188 -14.71 -3.18 -11.48
C ASN A 188 -13.54 -2.67 -12.36
N ASN A 189 -13.16 -1.40 -12.27
CA ASN A 189 -11.95 -0.88 -12.95
C ASN A 189 -10.67 -1.58 -12.46
N ALA A 190 -10.55 -1.84 -11.15
CA ALA A 190 -9.43 -2.59 -10.58
C ALA A 190 -9.38 -4.05 -11.08
N VAL A 191 -10.54 -4.72 -11.15
CA VAL A 191 -10.66 -6.09 -11.68
C VAL A 191 -10.29 -6.15 -13.17
N GLU A 192 -10.78 -5.22 -14.00
CA GLU A 192 -10.44 -5.15 -15.43
C GLU A 192 -8.94 -4.92 -15.64
N TYR A 193 -8.34 -4.00 -14.88
CA TYR A 193 -6.90 -3.74 -14.92
C TYR A 193 -6.06 -4.98 -14.55
N LEU A 194 -6.39 -5.70 -13.47
CA LEU A 194 -5.63 -6.90 -13.09
C LEU A 194 -5.81 -8.02 -14.12
N ALA A 195 -7.02 -8.21 -14.66
CA ALA A 195 -7.30 -9.23 -15.68
C ALA A 195 -6.49 -9.03 -16.97
N ASP A 196 -6.32 -7.77 -17.41
CA ASP A 196 -5.52 -7.42 -18.59
C ASP A 196 -4.00 -7.53 -18.36
N ASN A 197 -3.52 -7.43 -17.11
CA ASN A 197 -2.09 -7.42 -16.79
C ASN A 197 -1.54 -8.77 -16.27
N GLY A 198 -2.35 -9.68 -15.72
CA GLY A 198 -1.87 -11.03 -15.38
C GLY A 198 -2.87 -11.94 -14.65
N SER A 199 -3.05 -13.16 -15.15
CA SER A 199 -4.08 -14.12 -14.71
C SER A 199 -3.86 -14.81 -13.35
N GLU A 200 -3.07 -14.21 -12.45
CA GLU A 200 -2.77 -14.75 -11.11
C GLU A 200 -3.12 -13.78 -9.97
N LEU A 201 -3.50 -12.54 -10.30
CA LEU A 201 -3.89 -11.51 -9.34
C LEU A 201 -5.42 -11.29 -9.35
N SER A 202 -5.96 -10.87 -8.23
CA SER A 202 -7.35 -10.49 -8.02
C SER A 202 -7.43 -9.30 -7.05
N VAL A 203 -8.54 -8.56 -7.08
CA VAL A 203 -8.83 -7.55 -6.06
C VAL A 203 -9.31 -8.26 -4.77
N GLY A 204 -8.92 -7.76 -3.61
CA GLY A 204 -9.41 -8.21 -2.30
C GLY A 204 -10.78 -7.63 -1.94
N ASP A 205 -11.38 -8.15 -0.87
CA ASP A 205 -12.65 -7.61 -0.33
C ASP A 205 -12.44 -6.31 0.48
N GLU A 206 -11.20 -6.03 0.89
CA GLU A 206 -10.79 -4.86 1.69
C GLU A 206 -10.32 -3.69 0.82
N TYR A 207 -10.68 -2.47 1.25
CA TYR A 207 -10.38 -1.22 0.55
C TYR A 207 -10.49 -0.01 1.48
N HIS A 208 -9.88 1.10 1.08
CA HIS A 208 -10.06 2.43 1.66
C HIS A 208 -10.67 3.40 0.64
N ASP A 209 -11.68 4.17 1.06
CA ASP A 209 -12.29 5.25 0.28
C ASP A 209 -11.61 6.58 0.62
N PHE A 210 -10.58 6.99 -0.12
CA PHE A 210 -9.88 8.25 0.08
C PHE A 210 -10.59 9.44 -0.58
N TYR A 211 -10.15 10.65 -0.25
CA TYR A 211 -10.61 11.88 -0.87
C TYR A 211 -10.08 12.01 -2.32
N GLY A 212 -10.80 11.47 -3.30
CA GLY A 212 -10.49 11.57 -4.73
C GLY A 212 -10.02 10.28 -5.39
N TYR A 213 -9.92 9.18 -4.64
CA TYR A 213 -9.53 7.85 -5.11
C TYR A 213 -9.94 6.77 -4.11
N TYR A 214 -9.85 5.51 -4.53
CA TYR A 214 -9.97 4.32 -3.69
C TYR A 214 -8.64 3.55 -3.72
N THR A 215 -8.26 2.91 -2.63
CA THR A 215 -7.14 1.94 -2.61
C THR A 215 -7.68 0.58 -2.24
N PHE A 216 -7.33 -0.46 -3.00
CA PHE A 216 -7.79 -1.84 -2.82
C PHE A 216 -6.61 -2.77 -2.56
N HIS A 217 -6.82 -3.78 -1.72
CA HIS A 217 -5.85 -4.86 -1.54
C HIS A 217 -5.78 -5.73 -2.82
N VAL A 218 -4.58 -6.22 -3.15
CA VAL A 218 -4.33 -7.09 -4.31
C VAL A 218 -3.92 -8.47 -3.81
N ASN A 219 -4.68 -9.48 -4.20
CA ASN A 219 -4.55 -10.84 -3.70
C ASN A 219 -4.01 -11.77 -4.79
N LYS A 220 -3.14 -12.71 -4.41
CA LYS A 220 -2.65 -13.81 -5.24
C LYS A 220 -2.96 -15.13 -4.56
N SER A 221 -3.58 -16.06 -5.27
CA SER A 221 -4.08 -17.34 -4.71
C SER A 221 -5.06 -17.23 -3.53
N GLY A 222 -5.56 -16.03 -3.21
CA GLY A 222 -6.41 -15.74 -2.06
C GLY A 222 -5.69 -15.12 -0.86
N GLU A 223 -4.38 -14.88 -0.94
CA GLU A 223 -3.57 -14.19 0.07
C GLU A 223 -3.20 -12.80 -0.45
N THR A 224 -3.25 -11.76 0.39
CA THR A 224 -2.86 -10.39 0.02
C THR A 224 -1.36 -10.31 -0.26
N VAL A 225 -0.95 -9.62 -1.33
CA VAL A 225 0.46 -9.48 -1.77
C VAL A 225 0.85 -8.05 -2.16
N GLY A 226 -0.06 -7.09 -2.04
CA GLY A 226 0.17 -5.69 -2.42
C GLY A 226 -1.15 -4.93 -2.51
N MET A 227 -1.15 -3.80 -3.23
CA MET A 227 -2.31 -2.93 -3.36
C MET A 227 -2.30 -2.16 -4.70
N LEU A 228 -3.46 -1.60 -5.07
CA LEU A 228 -3.59 -0.67 -6.18
C LEU A 228 -4.62 0.41 -5.86
N SER A 229 -4.43 1.60 -6.42
CA SER A 229 -5.37 2.71 -6.31
C SER A 229 -6.18 2.92 -7.60
N VAL A 230 -7.39 3.44 -7.48
CA VAL A 230 -8.27 3.81 -8.60
C VAL A 230 -8.76 5.24 -8.39
N ASN A 231 -8.48 6.13 -9.34
CA ASN A 231 -8.93 7.52 -9.28
C ASN A 231 -10.46 7.60 -9.27
N GLY A 232 -11.02 8.31 -8.28
CA GLY A 232 -12.45 8.36 -7.98
C GLY A 232 -13.29 9.19 -8.96
N PHE A 233 -12.68 9.80 -9.97
CA PHE A 233 -13.35 10.58 -11.01
C PHE A 233 -13.11 10.02 -12.42
N THR A 234 -11.92 9.45 -12.69
CA THR A 234 -11.54 8.99 -14.03
C THR A 234 -11.47 7.48 -14.18
N GLY A 235 -11.58 6.70 -13.09
CA GLY A 235 -11.40 5.24 -13.10
C GLY A 235 -9.99 4.79 -13.45
N THR A 236 -9.02 5.72 -13.50
CA THR A 236 -7.63 5.41 -13.84
C THR A 236 -6.98 4.64 -12.71
N VAL A 237 -6.45 3.45 -13.01
CA VAL A 237 -5.80 2.56 -12.05
C VAL A 237 -4.30 2.86 -11.95
N TRP A 238 -3.77 2.81 -10.73
CA TRP A 238 -2.36 2.93 -10.39
C TRP A 238 -1.95 1.73 -9.53
N TYR A 239 -1.12 0.84 -10.07
CA TYR A 239 -0.60 -0.32 -9.33
C TYR A 239 0.61 0.08 -8.49
N HIS A 240 0.73 -0.40 -7.26
CA HIS A 240 1.84 -0.03 -6.36
C HIS A 240 3.01 -1.02 -6.54
N ASP A 241 3.91 -0.73 -7.49
CA ASP A 241 5.03 -1.60 -7.91
C ASP A 241 6.36 -1.37 -7.15
N TRP A 242 6.33 -0.56 -6.08
CA TRP A 242 7.51 -0.15 -5.30
C TRP A 242 7.66 -0.80 -3.93
N HIS A 243 6.64 -1.51 -3.42
CA HIS A 243 6.74 -2.20 -2.13
C HIS A 243 7.56 -3.50 -2.23
N GLY A 244 8.14 -3.91 -1.11
CA GLY A 244 8.92 -5.15 -0.97
C GLY A 244 8.08 -6.42 -0.85
N GLU A 245 8.69 -7.50 -0.37
CA GLU A 245 7.97 -8.74 -0.01
C GLU A 245 7.10 -8.49 1.22
N LEU A 246 5.77 -8.68 1.11
CA LEU A 246 4.83 -8.49 2.22
C LEU A 246 4.99 -9.61 3.26
N VAL A 247 5.14 -9.24 4.53
CA VAL A 247 5.42 -10.15 5.65
C VAL A 247 4.22 -10.27 6.59
N ASP A 248 3.54 -9.16 6.88
CA ASP A 248 2.42 -9.10 7.82
C ASP A 248 1.47 -7.95 7.49
N ILE A 249 0.20 -8.07 7.91
CA ILE A 249 -0.81 -7.01 7.87
C ILE A 249 -1.40 -6.88 9.27
N ILE A 250 -1.37 -5.67 9.82
CA ILE A 250 -1.90 -5.37 11.16
C ILE A 250 -3.08 -4.41 11.00
N GLU A 251 -4.29 -4.95 11.13
CA GLU A 251 -5.56 -4.21 11.13
C GLU A 251 -5.82 -3.55 12.50
N GLY A 252 -6.18 -2.27 12.50
CA GLY A 252 -6.48 -1.46 13.70
C GLY A 252 -7.97 -1.32 14.01
N HIS A 253 -8.82 -2.20 13.49
CA HIS A 253 -10.28 -2.13 13.62
C HIS A 253 -10.81 -2.60 15.00
N GLU A 254 -10.72 -1.75 16.05
CA GLU A 254 -11.42 -1.92 17.36
C GLU A 254 -12.53 -0.86 17.63
#